data_AF-A0A2G9YDW6-F1
#
_entry.id   AF-A0A2G9YDW6-F1
#
_cell.length_a   1.000
_cell.length_b   1.000
_cell.length_c   1.000
_cell.angle_alpha   90.00
_cell.angle_beta   90.00
_cell.angle_gamma   90.00
#
_symmetry.space_group_name_H-M   'P 1'
#
loop_
_entity.id
_entity.type
_entity.pdbx_description
1 polymer ?
#
loop_
_entity_poly.entity_id
_entity_poly.type
_entity_poly.pdbx_seq_one_letter_code
_entity_poly.pdbx_strand_id
1 'polypeptide(L)'
;MPINPLEQFVDQILKQVKLESLPEDFKASYKEKLMAETQRRIGILAVQELDEKGLEKYRQLIEKDSKPSPQVIQDFFTSHIENFEEKMRKGLENFAREFIEASQR
;
A
#
# COMPACT_ATOMS: atom_id res chain seq x y z
N MET A 1 20.08 -7.03 1.90
CA MET A 1 19.03 -6.78 0.89
C MET A 1 18.38 -5.45 1.21
N PRO A 2 17.99 -4.62 0.22
CA PRO A 2 17.26 -3.40 0.51
C PRO A 2 15.97 -3.79 1.21
N ILE A 3 15.73 -3.18 2.38
CA ILE A 3 14.54 -3.47 3.15
C ILE A 3 13.34 -2.87 2.40
N ASN A 4 12.34 -3.69 2.08
CA ASN A 4 11.12 -3.21 1.43
C ASN A 4 10.30 -2.39 2.45
N PRO A 5 10.04 -1.08 2.23
CA PRO A 5 9.31 -0.24 3.18
C PRO A 5 7.90 -0.76 3.50
N LEU A 6 7.24 -1.40 2.52
CA LEU A 6 5.95 -2.04 2.70
C LEU A 6 6.04 -3.23 3.66
N GLU A 7 7.14 -3.99 3.56
CA GLU A 7 7.40 -5.13 4.41
C GLU A 7 7.61 -4.71 5.87
N GLN A 8 8.37 -3.63 6.11
CA GLN A 8 8.54 -3.04 7.45
C GLN A 8 7.22 -2.57 8.06
N PHE A 9 6.38 -1.91 7.25
CA PHE A 9 5.08 -1.44 7.70
C PHE A 9 4.20 -2.63 8.13
N VAL A 10 4.15 -3.68 7.32
CA VAL A 10 3.39 -4.89 7.65
C VAL A 10 3.93 -5.57 8.90
N ASP A 11 5.26 -5.68 9.05
CA ASP A 11 5.88 -6.23 10.26
C ASP A 11 5.53 -5.41 11.51
N GLN A 12 5.45 -4.09 11.40
CA GLN A 12 5.01 -3.23 12.51
C GLN A 12 3.54 -3.46 12.88
N ILE A 13 2.65 -3.67 11.91
CA ILE A 13 1.25 -4.01 12.20
C ILE A 13 1.19 -5.34 12.95
N LEU A 14 1.87 -6.39 12.44
CA LEU A 14 1.86 -7.72 13.08
C LEU A 14 2.38 -7.69 14.51
N LYS A 15 3.38 -6.85 14.77
CA LYS A 15 3.89 -6.56 16.11
C LYS A 15 2.82 -5.97 17.02
N GLN A 16 2.10 -4.96 16.54
CA GLN A 16 1.09 -4.24 17.33
C GLN A 16 -0.12 -5.11 17.66
N VAL A 17 -0.52 -6.02 16.77
CA VAL A 17 -1.61 -6.99 17.03
C VAL A 17 -1.14 -8.24 17.79
N LYS A 18 0.12 -8.27 18.27
CA LYS A 18 0.73 -9.40 19.01
C LYS A 18 0.67 -10.74 18.25
N LEU A 19 0.65 -10.69 16.93
CA LEU A 19 0.65 -11.88 16.08
C LEU A 19 2.05 -12.37 15.73
N GLU A 20 3.09 -11.81 16.36
CA GLU A 20 4.49 -12.22 16.16
C GLU A 20 4.75 -13.68 16.57
N SER A 21 3.95 -14.21 17.49
CA SER A 21 4.07 -15.57 18.03
C SER A 21 3.36 -16.64 17.19
N LEU A 22 2.79 -16.27 16.04
CA LEU A 22 2.21 -17.25 15.12
C LEU A 22 3.33 -18.12 14.52
N PRO A 23 3.03 -19.39 14.16
CA PRO A 23 3.97 -20.22 13.42
C PRO A 23 4.48 -19.50 12.16
N GLU A 24 5.77 -19.62 11.87
CA GLU A 24 6.44 -18.94 10.74
C GLU A 24 5.67 -19.08 9.43
N ASP A 25 5.17 -20.27 9.11
CA ASP A 25 4.39 -20.53 7.88
C ASP A 25 3.08 -19.74 7.84
N PHE A 26 2.40 -19.64 8.99
CA PHE A 26 1.15 -18.89 9.09
C PHE A 26 1.43 -17.38 9.05
N LYS A 27 2.51 -16.94 9.70
CA LYS A 27 2.97 -15.55 9.68
C LYS A 27 3.35 -15.11 8.27
N ALA A 28 4.06 -15.96 7.51
CA ALA A 28 4.44 -15.67 6.13
C ALA A 28 3.22 -15.51 5.22
N SER A 29 2.26 -16.45 5.26
CA SER A 29 1.03 -16.34 4.47
C SER A 29 0.19 -15.13 4.86
N TYR A 30 0.11 -14.82 6.16
CA TYR A 30 -0.63 -13.67 6.65
C TYR A 30 0.04 -12.35 6.26
N LYS A 31 1.37 -12.29 6.33
CA LYS A 31 2.20 -11.17 5.88
C LYS A 31 2.00 -10.90 4.39
N GLU A 32 2.03 -11.92 3.55
CA GLU A 32 1.78 -11.79 2.11
C GLU A 32 0.39 -11.20 1.82
N LYS A 33 -0.65 -11.70 2.49
CA LYS A 33 -2.02 -11.17 2.36
C LYS A 33 -2.11 -9.72 2.80
N LEU A 34 -1.50 -9.38 3.93
CA LEU A 34 -1.51 -8.03 4.47
C LEU A 34 -0.72 -7.07 3.57
N MET A 35 0.39 -7.51 2.97
CA MET A 35 1.13 -6.75 1.96
C MET A 35 0.27 -6.49 0.72
N ALA A 36 -0.42 -7.51 0.20
CA ALA A 36 -1.28 -7.37 -0.97
C ALA A 36 -2.45 -6.39 -0.70
N GLU A 37 -3.11 -6.50 0.46
CA GLU A 37 -4.18 -5.59 0.85
C GLU A 37 -3.67 -4.16 1.05
N THR A 38 -2.50 -4.00 1.66
CA THR A 38 -1.86 -2.69 1.84
C THR A 38 -1.54 -2.06 0.48
N GLN A 39 -0.97 -2.82 -0.44
CA GLN A 39 -0.65 -2.35 -1.79
C GLN A 39 -1.90 -1.96 -2.58
N ARG A 40 -2.98 -2.76 -2.46
CA ARG A 40 -4.29 -2.44 -3.03
C ARG A 40 -4.84 -1.12 -2.47
N ARG A 41 -4.76 -0.91 -1.16
CA ARG A 41 -5.23 0.34 -0.52
C ARG A 41 -4.41 1.55 -0.96
N ILE A 42 -3.08 1.44 -1.02
CA ILE A 42 -2.22 2.50 -1.57
C ILE A 42 -2.67 2.86 -2.99
N GLY A 43 -2.91 1.86 -3.85
CA GLY A 43 -3.37 2.09 -5.21
C GLY A 43 -4.71 2.82 -5.28
N ILE A 44 -5.69 2.42 -4.44
CA ILE A 44 -7.00 3.09 -4.37
C ILE A 44 -6.85 4.54 -3.91
N LEU A 45 -6.10 4.78 -2.83
CA LEU A 45 -5.87 6.14 -2.32
C LEU A 45 -5.18 7.01 -3.37
N ALA A 46 -4.17 6.47 -4.06
CA ALA A 46 -3.47 7.19 -5.11
C ALA A 46 -4.42 7.60 -6.25
N VAL A 47 -5.28 6.68 -6.71
CA VAL A 47 -6.26 6.96 -7.77
C VAL A 47 -7.32 7.97 -7.33
N GLN A 48 -7.74 7.94 -6.06
CA GLN A 48 -8.73 8.90 -5.51
C GLN A 48 -8.21 10.34 -5.45
N GLU A 49 -6.89 10.52 -5.36
CA GLU A 49 -6.25 11.83 -5.32
C GLU A 49 -5.98 12.42 -6.72
N LEU A 50 -6.24 11.65 -7.79
CA LEU A 50 -6.14 12.15 -9.15
C LEU A 50 -7.36 13.00 -9.52
N ASP A 51 -7.10 14.11 -10.20
CA ASP A 51 -8.14 14.86 -10.90
C ASP A 51 -8.57 14.13 -12.19
N GLU A 52 -9.59 14.67 -12.87
CA GLU A 52 -10.14 14.05 -14.10
C GLU A 52 -9.06 13.86 -15.19
N LYS A 53 -8.10 14.79 -15.29
CA LYS A 53 -6.96 14.70 -16.22
C LYS A 53 -5.96 13.63 -15.79
N GLY A 54 -5.67 13.52 -14.50
CA GLY A 54 -4.81 12.50 -13.92
C GLY A 54 -5.39 11.10 -14.12
N LEU A 55 -6.70 10.93 -13.93
CA LEU A 55 -7.40 9.66 -14.16
C LEU A 55 -7.29 9.20 -15.62
N GLU A 56 -7.48 10.12 -16.58
CA GLU A 56 -7.35 9.79 -18.00
C GLU A 56 -5.91 9.42 -18.38
N LYS A 57 -4.90 10.13 -17.84
CA LYS A 57 -3.49 9.75 -18.04
C LYS A 57 -3.14 8.42 -17.39
N TYR A 58 -3.70 8.13 -16.22
CA TYR A 58 -3.51 6.84 -15.55
C TYR A 58 -4.10 5.70 -16.38
N ARG A 59 -5.30 5.89 -16.94
CA ARG A 59 -5.93 4.96 -17.88
C ARG A 59 -5.01 4.70 -19.09
N GLN A 60 -4.51 5.75 -19.72
CA GLN A 60 -3.60 5.61 -20.86
C GLN A 60 -2.30 4.86 -20.50
N LEU A 61 -1.78 5.07 -19.29
CA LEU A 61 -0.59 4.37 -18.80
C LEU A 61 -0.82 2.86 -18.72
N ILE A 62 -1.94 2.43 -18.13
CA ILE A 62 -2.27 1.01 -17.96
C ILE A 62 -2.78 0.34 -19.25
N GLU A 63 -3.32 1.11 -20.19
CA GLU A 63 -3.73 0.60 -21.51
C GLU A 63 -2.52 0.41 -22.44
N LYS A 64 -1.56 1.34 -22.39
CA LYS A 64 -0.33 1.29 -23.21
C LYS A 64 0.64 0.20 -22.74
N ASP A 65 0.73 0.01 -21.42
CA ASP A 65 1.49 -1.07 -20.80
C ASP A 65 0.58 -1.77 -19.79
N SER A 66 0.18 -3.00 -20.11
CA SER A 66 -0.73 -3.77 -19.27
C SER A 66 -0.11 -4.19 -17.93
N LYS A 67 1.21 -4.03 -17.76
CA LYS A 67 1.93 -4.25 -16.50
C LYS A 67 3.09 -3.24 -16.34
N PRO A 68 2.78 -1.95 -16.10
CA PRO A 68 3.82 -0.96 -15.88
C PRO A 68 4.68 -1.36 -14.68
N SER A 69 5.99 -1.09 -14.75
CA SER A 69 6.87 -1.42 -13.63
C SER A 69 6.47 -0.62 -12.38
N PRO A 70 6.74 -1.14 -11.17
CA PRO A 70 6.44 -0.43 -9.93
C PRO A 70 7.02 0.99 -9.87
N GLN A 71 8.21 1.19 -10.46
CA GLN A 71 8.86 2.48 -10.54
C GLN A 71 8.08 3.47 -11.41
N VAL A 72 7.58 3.03 -12.57
CA VAL A 72 6.79 3.88 -13.48
C VAL A 72 5.49 4.32 -12.82
N ILE A 73 4.83 3.43 -12.08
CA ILE A 73 3.62 3.75 -11.32
C ILE A 73 3.92 4.77 -10.21
N GLN A 74 5.04 4.59 -9.49
CA GLN A 74 5.46 5.51 -8.43
C GLN A 74 5.78 6.91 -8.97
N ASP A 75 6.52 6.99 -10.07
CA ASP A 75 6.90 8.25 -10.71
C ASP A 75 5.65 8.98 -11.25
N PHE A 76 4.69 8.22 -11.80
CA PHE A 76 3.42 8.76 -12.25
C PHE A 76 2.65 9.43 -11.09
N PHE A 77 2.47 8.71 -9.98
CA PHE A 77 1.70 9.25 -8.86
C PHE A 77 2.42 10.42 -8.17
N THR A 78 3.73 10.34 -7.97
CA THR A 78 4.51 11.43 -7.35
C THR A 78 4.49 12.71 -8.20
N SER A 79 4.37 12.59 -9.52
CA SER A 79 4.30 13.75 -10.42
C SER A 79 2.88 14.33 -10.60
N HIS A 80 1.82 13.58 -10.26
CA HIS A 80 0.44 14.00 -10.45
C HIS A 80 -0.31 14.29 -9.14
N ILE A 81 0.24 13.87 -8.00
CA ILE A 81 -0.38 14.04 -6.68
C ILE A 81 0.55 14.87 -5.81
N GLU A 82 0.10 16.06 -5.42
CA GLU A 82 0.81 16.89 -4.46
C GLU A 82 0.87 16.21 -3.08
N ASN A 83 2.05 16.27 -2.45
CA ASN A 83 2.33 15.64 -1.15
C ASN A 83 1.97 14.14 -1.14
N PHE A 84 2.19 13.44 -2.26
CA PHE A 84 1.84 12.04 -2.45
C PHE A 84 2.31 11.14 -1.29
N GLU A 85 3.59 11.24 -0.92
CA GLU A 85 4.17 10.43 0.16
C GLU A 85 3.48 10.67 1.51
N GLU A 86 3.14 11.92 1.83
CA GLU A 86 2.46 12.25 3.09
C GLU A 86 1.02 11.72 3.09
N LYS A 87 0.30 11.84 1.96
CA LYS A 87 -1.06 11.30 1.82
C LYS A 87 -1.07 9.78 1.93
N MET A 88 -0.12 9.10 1.30
CA MET A 88 0.04 7.66 1.42
C MET A 88 0.39 7.25 2.85
N ARG A 89 1.32 7.94 3.50
CA ARG A 89 1.66 7.68 4.91
C ARG A 89 0.44 7.80 5.82
N LYS A 90 -0.34 8.89 5.71
CA LYS A 90 -1.57 9.07 6.51
C LYS A 90 -2.62 8.00 6.23
N GLY A 91 -2.81 7.64 4.96
CA GLY A 91 -3.74 6.57 4.58
C GLY A 91 -3.33 5.20 5.15
N LEU A 92 -2.02 4.92 5.14
CA LEU A 92 -1.46 3.71 5.75
C LEU A 92 -1.59 3.72 7.27
N GLU A 93 -1.31 4.83 7.94
CA GLU A 93 -1.49 4.98 9.39
C GLU A 93 -2.96 4.78 9.80
N ASN A 94 -3.89 5.32 9.01
CA ASN A 94 -5.33 5.11 9.24
C ASN A 94 -5.71 3.64 9.04
N PHE A 95 -5.23 3.00 7.96
CA PHE A 95 -5.46 1.58 7.73
C PHE A 95 -4.90 0.72 8.86
N ALA A 96 -3.67 0.97 9.31
CA ALA A 96 -3.07 0.24 10.43
C ALA A 96 -3.94 0.35 11.69
N ARG A 97 -4.44 1.55 11.99
CA ARG A 97 -5.35 1.80 13.12
C ARG A 97 -6.66 1.01 12.99
N GLU A 98 -7.33 1.12 11.85
CA GLU A 98 -8.57 0.36 11.55
C GLU A 98 -8.36 -1.15 11.70
N PHE A 99 -7.24 -1.64 11.18
CA PHE A 99 -6.89 -3.05 11.22
C PHE A 99 -6.65 -3.54 12.65
N ILE A 100 -5.92 -2.77 13.46
CA ILE A 100 -5.67 -3.08 14.87
C ILE A 100 -6.98 -3.07 15.66
N GLU A 101 -7.83 -2.06 15.47
CA GLU A 101 -9.14 -1.96 16.12
C GLU A 101 -10.05 -3.14 15.74
N ALA A 102 -10.07 -3.54 14.47
CA ALA A 102 -10.83 -4.69 14.01
C ALA A 102 -10.29 -6.03 14.56
N SER A 103 -8.99 -6.12 14.80
CA SER A 103 -8.33 -7.32 15.35
C SER A 103 -8.52 -7.49 16.87
N GLN A 104 -8.98 -6.44 17.56
CA GLN A 104 -9.23 -6.43 19.00
C GLN A 104 -10.70 -6.65 19.38
N ARG A 105 -11.59 -6.74 18.38
CA ARG A 105 -13.01 -7.08 18.56
C ARG A 105 -13.24 -8.58 18.41
#